data_AF-S5N6V2-F1
#
_entry.id   AF-S5N6V2-F1
#
_cell.length_a   1.000
_cell.length_b   1.000
_cell.length_c   1.000
_cell.angle_alpha   90.00
_cell.angle_beta   90.00
_cell.angle_gamma   90.00
#
_symmetry.space_group_name_H-M   'P 1'
#
loop_
_entity.id
_entity.type
_entity.pdbx_description
1 polymer ?
#
loop_
_entity_poly.entity_id
_entity_poly.type
_entity_poly.pdbx_seq_one_letter_code
_entity_poly.pdbx_strand_id
1 'polypeptide(L)' 'MCDVHTHAGNIALTCVREGKKHANKINLRQATVLSQGIQSLATVRLHYLNEQKNLAVMNIEYR' A
#
# COMPACT_ATOMS: atom_id res chain seq x y z
N MET A 1 -0.19 4.97 15.13
CA MET A 1 -1.34 4.84 14.20
C MET A 1 -1.01 5.63 12.96
N CYS A 2 -1.27 5.08 11.77
CA CYS A 2 -0.97 5.73 10.49
C CYS A 2 -2.22 5.74 9.62
N ASP A 3 -2.56 6.90 9.09
CA ASP A 3 -3.59 7.08 8.07
C ASP A 3 -2.97 6.92 6.69
N VAL A 4 -3.62 6.12 5.85
CA VAL A 4 -3.13 5.77 4.51
C VAL A 4 -4.17 6.19 3.48
N HIS A 5 -3.77 7.06 2.54
CA HIS A 5 -4.61 7.47 1.42
C HIS A 5 -3.94 7.13 0.10
N THR A 6 -4.63 6.36 -0.74
CA THR A 6 -4.16 5.99 -2.07
C THR A 6 -4.86 6.86 -3.12
N HIS A 7 -4.10 7.58 -3.95
CA HIS A 7 -4.66 8.39 -5.05
C HIS A 7 -3.76 8.30 -6.29
N ALA A 8 -4.33 7.84 -7.41
CA ALA A 8 -3.76 7.88 -8.76
C ALA A 8 -2.23 7.66 -8.82
N GLY A 9 -1.76 6.47 -8.40
CA GLY A 9 -0.33 6.13 -8.49
C GLY A 9 0.52 6.54 -7.28
N ASN A 10 -0.05 7.21 -6.28
CA ASN A 10 0.66 7.64 -5.07
C ASN A 10 -0.05 7.16 -3.79
N ILE A 11 0.74 6.93 -2.75
CA ILE A 11 0.30 6.64 -1.38
C ILE A 11 0.73 7.81 -0.50
N ALA A 12 -0.22 8.50 0.11
CA ALA A 12 0.04 9.44 1.19
C ALA A 12 -0.08 8.71 2.53
N LEU A 13 0.96 8.78 3.35
CA LEU A 13 1.08 8.16 4.66
C LEU A 13 1.22 9.25 5.70
N THR A 14 0.28 9.35 6.62
CA THR A 14 0.38 10.26 7.77
C THR A 14 0.43 9.44 9.04
N CYS A 15 1.58 9.41 9.71
CA CYS A 15 1.77 8.68 10.95
C CYS A 15 1.91 9.64 12.13
N VAL A 16 1.31 9.28 13.27
CA VAL A 16 1.62 9.93 14.54
C VAL A 16 2.69 9.12 15.26
N ARG A 17 3.87 9.71 15.45
CA ARG A 17 4.98 9.16 16.24
C ARG A 17 5.41 10.21 17.27
N GLU A 18 5.45 9.84 18.55
CA GLU A 18 5.82 10.74 19.66
C GLU A 18 5.01 12.06 19.69
N GLY A 19 3.71 11.98 19.37
CA GLY A 19 2.82 13.15 19.31
C GLY A 19 3.02 14.05 18.10
N LYS A 20 3.99 13.78 17.22
CA LYS A 20 4.24 14.53 15.99
C LYS A 20 3.63 13.82 14.79
N LYS A 21 3.02 14.61 13.89
CA LYS A 21 2.51 14.12 12.61
C LYS A 21 3.64 14.10 11.59
N HIS A 22 3.91 12.93 11.02
CA HIS A 22 4.85 12.71 9.94
C HIS A 22 4.07 12.35 8.68
N ALA A 23 4.10 13.23 7.67
CA ALA A 23 3.46 13.00 6.38
C ALA A 23 4.52 12.64 5.33
N ASN A 24 4.33 11.51 4.65
CA ASN A 24 5.15 11.04 3.54
C ASN A 24 4.27 10.77 2.33
N LYS A 25 4.76 11.10 1.13
CA LYS A 25 4.10 10.74 -0.13
C LYS A 25 5.03 9.83 -0.91
N ILE A 26 4.54 8.64 -1.24
CA ILE A 26 5.30 7.58 -1.90
C ILE A 26 4.65 7.29 -3.24
N ASN A 27 5.43 7.28 -4.31
CA ASN A 27 4.96 6.79 -5.60
C ASN A 27 4.86 5.25 -5.55
N LEU A 28 3.77 4.66 -6.05
CA LEU A 28 3.57 3.21 -6.06
C LEU A 28 4.72 2.44 -6.75
N ARG A 29 5.37 3.03 -7.75
CA ARG A 29 6.56 2.44 -8.39
C ARG A 29 7.80 2.43 -7.48
N GLN A 30 7.87 3.32 -6.50
CA GLN A 30 8.94 3.40 -5.51
C GLN A 30 8.62 2.57 -4.26
N ALA A 31 7.33 2.30 -3.99
CA ALA A 31 6.89 1.49 -2.87
C ALA A 31 7.38 0.04 -2.94
N THR A 32 7.57 -0.51 -4.14
CA THR A 32 8.16 -1.85 -4.35
C THR A 32 9.59 -1.94 -3.81
N VAL A 33 10.35 -0.84 -3.83
CA VAL A 33 11.74 -0.77 -3.32
C VAL A 33 11.78 -0.74 -1.78
N LEU A 34 10.75 -0.21 -1.12
CA LEU A 34 10.63 -0.15 0.34
C LEU A 34 10.32 -1.50 0.99
N SER A 35 9.96 -2.52 0.21
CA SER A 35 9.66 -3.87 0.71
C SER A 35 10.84 -4.57 1.39
N GLN A 36 12.08 -4.10 1.19
CA GLN A 36 13.27 -4.76 1.72
C GLN A 36 13.46 -4.60 3.25
N GLY A 37 12.78 -3.65 3.89
CA GLY A 37 12.91 -3.38 5.34
C GLY A 37 11.63 -3.51 6.15
N ILE A 38 10.49 -3.77 5.51
CA ILE A 38 9.19 -3.89 6.18
C ILE A 38 8.86 -5.38 6.26
N GLN A 39 8.78 -5.94 7.48
CA GLN A 39 8.20 -7.27 7.68
C GLN A 39 6.75 -7.24 7.19
N SER A 40 6.55 -7.73 5.97
CA SER A 40 5.24 -7.88 5.37
C SER A 40 4.48 -8.96 6.15
N LEU A 41 3.41 -8.55 6.84
CA LEU A 41 2.50 -9.43 7.58
C LEU A 41 1.62 -10.27 6.63
N ALA A 42 1.39 -9.77 5.42
CA ALA A 42 0.65 -10.47 4.38
C ALA A 42 1.05 -9.99 2.98
N THR A 43 1.00 -10.90 2.01
CA THR A 43 1.13 -10.62 0.57
C THR A 43 -0.25 -10.54 -0.05
N VAL A 44 -0.54 -9.44 -0.76
CA VAL A 44 -1.82 -9.26 -1.47
C VAL A 44 -1.58 -9.38 -2.98
N ARG A 45 -2.30 -10.29 -3.64
CA ARG A 45 -2.26 -10.46 -5.10
C ARG A 45 -3.65 -10.17 -5.67
N LEU A 46 -3.73 -9.17 -6.54
CA LEU A 46 -4.97 -8.77 -7.20
C LEU A 46 -4.93 -9.18 -8.68
N HIS A 47 -5.92 -9.96 -9.11
CA HIS A 47 -6.06 -10.38 -10.50
C HIS A 47 -7.40 -9.89 -11.06
N TYR A 48 -7.35 -8.99 -12.04
CA TYR A 48 -8.55 -8.50 -12.72
C TYR A 48 -9.05 -9.54 -13.70
N LEU A 49 -10.36 -9.78 -13.67
CA LEU A 49 -11.03 -10.77 -14.52
C LEU A 49 -11.54 -10.15 -15.84
N ASN A 50 -11.49 -8.83 -15.96
CA ASN A 50 -11.90 -8.13 -17.17
C ASN A 50 -11.04 -6.90 -17.48
N GLU A 51 -11.07 -6.48 -18.74
CA GLU A 51 -10.28 -5.36 -19.24
C GLU A 51 -10.75 -4.01 -18.68
N GLN A 52 -12.03 -3.90 -18.33
CA GLN A 52 -12.61 -2.71 -17.69
C GLN A 52 -12.12 -2.53 -16.24
N LYS A 53 -11.43 -3.53 -15.68
CA LYS A 53 -10.85 -3.52 -14.32
C LYS A 53 -11.87 -3.24 -13.21
N ASN A 54 -13.12 -3.63 -13.40
CA ASN A 54 -14.18 -3.49 -12.38
C ASN A 54 -14.52 -4.81 -11.69
N LEU A 55 -13.96 -5.93 -12.16
CA LEU A 55 -14.11 -7.25 -11.55
C LEU A 55 -12.72 -7.85 -11.29
N ALA A 56 -12.48 -8.32 -10.07
CA ALA A 56 -11.19 -8.89 -9.66
C ALA A 56 -11.32 -9.95 -8.58
N VAL A 57 -10.32 -10.82 -8.51
CA VAL A 57 -10.06 -11.74 -7.40
C VAL A 57 -8.88 -11.22 -6.59
N MET A 58 -9.05 -11.16 -5.27
CA MET A 58 -8.01 -10.75 -4.32
C MET A 58 -7.59 -11.95 -3.48
N ASN A 59 -6.31 -12.33 -3.56
CA ASN A 59 -5.70 -13.33 -2.71
C ASN A 59 -4.84 -12.65 -1.64
N ILE A 60 -5.03 -13.05 -0.39
CA ILE A 60 -4.29 -12.52 0.76
C ILE A 60 -3.60 -13.70 1.45
N GLU A 61 -2.27 -13.71 1.40
CA GLU A 61 -1.42 -14.75 2.00
C GLU A 61 -0.73 -14.18 3.24
N TYR A 62 -1.10 -14.65 4.43
CA TYR A 62 -0.49 -14.22 5.69
C TYR A 62 0.81 -15.00 5.97
N ARG A 63 1.77 -14.36 6.67
CA ARG A 63 3.03 -14.98 7.11
C ARG A 63 3.04 -15.21 8.62
#